data_AF-A0A1B2DZB8-F1
#
_entry.id   AF-A0A1B2DZB8-F1
#
_cell.length_a   1.000
_cell.length_b   1.000
_cell.length_c   1.000
_cell.angle_alpha   90.00
_cell.angle_beta   90.00
_cell.angle_gamma   90.00
#
_symmetry.space_group_name_H-M   'P 1'
#
loop_
_entity.id
_entity.type
_entity.pdbx_description
1 polymer ?
#
loop_
_entity_poly.entity_id
_entity_poly.type
_entity_poly.pdbx_seq_one_letter_code
_entity_poly.pdbx_strand_id
1 'polypeptide(L)'
;MTDATIIQTIRRFNRFYTNVLGLLDQHLLNSDFSLSEARVLYEIQNTEHCTAKMLIDKLSIDAGYLSRILKRFDKLGLTYRVQSDKDGRSYYHYLSDQGREMLHKLDALSDEQIRRLIEGLPEHRKGLIAKSMTAIESSLSGEEDRGPGVVIRTELRPGDVGVLIHLHGWLYAEECGYNHGFEGYVCKTFHEFFQRYDREKDRFWLAEADGHIVGAIAIVGHTPDKAQLRWFILHPDFRGRGLGKTLLNEAVKFCREKGYRNVFLETTEDQKNAIRMYENVGFRKTGERPNEAWGVSHVEQVFELHLP
;
A
#
# COMPACT_ATOMS: atom_id res chain seq x y z
N MET A 1 -19.45 1.07 6.09
CA MET A 1 -19.87 0.03 7.06
C MET A 1 -19.99 0.69 8.42
N THR A 2 -20.92 0.26 9.28
CA THR A 2 -20.97 0.73 10.67
C THR A 2 -19.99 -0.06 11.54
N ASP A 3 -19.51 0.51 12.63
CA ASP A 3 -18.60 -0.15 13.58
C ASP A 3 -19.14 -1.51 14.06
N ALA A 4 -20.45 -1.60 14.27
CA ALA A 4 -21.12 -2.84 14.66
C ALA A 4 -20.94 -3.97 13.62
N THR A 5 -21.04 -3.65 12.33
CA THR A 5 -20.83 -4.62 11.25
C THR A 5 -19.37 -5.04 11.13
N ILE A 6 -18.44 -4.12 11.36
CA ILE A 6 -16.99 -4.41 11.36
C ILE A 6 -16.64 -5.36 12.50
N ILE A 7 -17.09 -5.06 13.73
CA ILE A 7 -16.85 -5.90 14.91
C ILE A 7 -17.37 -7.32 14.71
N GLN A 8 -18.58 -7.48 14.14
CA GLN A 8 -19.13 -8.80 13.85
C GLN A 8 -18.30 -9.58 12.83
N THR A 9 -17.82 -8.89 11.79
CA THR A 9 -16.97 -9.49 10.75
C THR A 9 -15.65 -9.99 11.34
N ILE A 10 -14.98 -9.16 12.14
CA ILE A 10 -13.72 -9.52 12.82
C ILE A 10 -13.95 -10.70 13.77
N ARG A 11 -14.99 -10.66 14.60
CA ARG A 11 -15.31 -11.77 15.53
C ARG A 11 -15.59 -13.09 14.80
N ARG A 12 -16.29 -13.03 13.66
CA ARG A 12 -16.55 -14.22 12.83
C ARG A 12 -15.25 -14.76 12.24
N PHE A 13 -14.40 -13.88 11.70
CA PHE A 13 -13.09 -14.26 11.18
C PHE A 13 -12.22 -14.90 12.26
N ASN A 14 -12.09 -14.29 13.44
CA ASN A 14 -11.27 -14.82 14.53
C ASN A 14 -11.70 -16.22 14.93
N ARG A 15 -13.01 -16.48 15.11
CA ARG A 15 -13.50 -17.84 15.44
C ARG A 15 -13.19 -18.86 14.36
N PHE A 16 -13.34 -18.48 13.10
CA PHE A 16 -12.97 -19.33 11.97
C PHE A 16 -11.47 -19.61 11.98
N TYR A 17 -10.65 -18.57 12.16
CA TYR A 17 -9.20 -18.65 12.08
C TYR A 17 -8.57 -19.40 13.27
N THR A 18 -9.19 -19.33 14.46
CA THR A 18 -8.82 -20.15 15.63
C THR A 18 -8.90 -21.64 15.31
N ASN A 19 -9.93 -22.07 14.57
CA ASN A 19 -10.07 -23.47 14.17
C ASN A 19 -9.06 -23.84 13.08
N VAL A 20 -8.81 -22.93 12.12
CA VAL A 20 -7.82 -23.12 11.06
C VAL A 20 -6.42 -23.38 11.64
N LEU A 21 -6.01 -22.57 12.61
CA LEU A 21 -4.69 -22.67 13.24
C LEU A 21 -4.59 -23.81 14.25
N GLY A 22 -5.68 -24.52 14.57
CA GLY A 22 -5.66 -25.58 15.59
C GLY A 22 -5.36 -25.04 17.00
N LEU A 23 -5.69 -23.78 17.29
CA LEU A 23 -5.35 -23.13 18.58
C LEU A 23 -6.04 -23.75 19.79
N LEU A 24 -7.06 -24.58 19.55
CA LEU A 24 -7.78 -25.31 20.59
C LEU A 24 -7.13 -26.66 20.91
N ASP A 25 -6.14 -27.09 20.11
CA ASP A 25 -5.42 -28.33 20.35
C ASP A 25 -4.43 -28.13 21.51
N GLN A 26 -4.34 -29.12 22.41
CA GLN A 26 -3.36 -29.10 23.51
C GLN A 26 -1.91 -29.08 23.00
N HIS A 27 -1.71 -29.54 21.77
CA HIS A 27 -0.45 -29.82 21.13
C HIS A 27 -0.48 -29.28 19.70
N LEU A 28 0.52 -28.49 19.33
CA LEU A 28 0.64 -27.89 18.01
C LEU A 28 0.92 -28.99 16.99
N LEU A 29 -0.01 -29.22 16.06
CA LEU A 29 0.18 -30.05 14.86
C LEU A 29 0.69 -31.47 15.14
N ASN A 30 0.15 -32.11 16.18
CA ASN A 30 0.57 -33.43 16.68
C ASN A 30 2.02 -33.48 17.21
N SER A 31 2.60 -32.36 17.62
CA SER A 31 3.88 -32.30 18.31
C SER A 31 3.72 -32.32 19.84
N ASP A 32 4.77 -32.65 20.59
CA ASP A 32 4.75 -32.57 22.06
C ASP A 32 4.73 -31.13 22.61
N PHE A 33 4.69 -30.12 21.74
CA PHE A 33 4.81 -28.70 22.09
C PHE A 33 3.49 -27.96 21.88
N SER A 34 3.17 -27.05 22.80
CA SER A 34 2.08 -26.08 22.64
C SER A 34 2.49 -24.94 21.70
N LEU A 35 1.52 -24.16 21.22
CA LEU A 35 1.81 -22.97 20.40
C LEU A 35 2.73 -21.98 21.13
N SER A 36 2.48 -21.74 22.42
CA SER A 36 3.29 -20.84 23.23
C SER A 36 4.75 -21.30 23.30
N GLU A 37 4.98 -22.61 23.43
CA GLU A 37 6.32 -23.18 23.46
C GLU A 37 7.01 -23.04 22.10
N ALA A 38 6.32 -23.35 21.00
CA ALA A 38 6.84 -23.15 19.65
C ALA A 38 7.21 -21.68 19.39
N ARG A 39 6.36 -20.74 19.82
CA ARG A 39 6.63 -19.30 19.71
C ARG A 39 7.83 -18.85 20.54
N VAL A 40 8.01 -19.39 21.75
CA VAL A 40 9.20 -19.08 22.56
C VAL A 40 10.48 -19.59 21.87
N LEU A 41 10.49 -20.80 21.29
CA LEU A 41 11.65 -21.29 20.53
C LEU A 41 11.95 -20.39 19.33
N TYR A 42 10.92 -20.00 18.58
CA TYR A 42 11.04 -19.08 17.44
C TYR A 42 11.65 -17.73 17.86
N GLU A 43 11.14 -17.11 18.93
CA GLU A 43 11.65 -15.81 19.37
C GLU A 43 13.08 -15.90 19.94
N ILE A 44 13.46 -17.01 20.59
CA ILE A 44 14.84 -17.23 21.03
C ILE A 44 15.79 -17.31 19.83
N GLN A 45 15.39 -17.95 18.73
CA GLN A 45 16.21 -18.06 17.53
C GLN A 45 16.35 -16.73 16.78
N ASN A 46 15.28 -15.93 16.74
CA ASN A 46 15.20 -14.73 15.90
C ASN A 46 15.46 -13.41 16.64
N THR A 47 15.72 -13.46 17.94
CA THR A 47 16.04 -12.28 18.75
C THR A 47 17.50 -12.34 19.19
N GLU A 48 18.32 -11.40 18.73
CA GLU A 48 19.69 -11.27 19.24
C GLU A 48 19.69 -10.93 20.74
N HIS A 49 20.59 -11.56 21.49
CA HIS A 49 20.71 -11.38 22.95
C HIS A 49 19.37 -11.54 23.68
N CYS A 50 18.59 -12.55 23.30
CA CYS A 50 17.22 -12.78 23.78
C CYS A 50 17.17 -12.96 25.30
N THR A 51 16.43 -12.09 26.00
CA THR A 51 16.21 -12.20 27.45
C THR A 51 14.78 -12.64 27.76
N ALA A 52 14.57 -13.22 28.95
CA ALA A 52 13.22 -13.57 29.42
C ALA A 52 12.25 -12.37 29.43
N LYS A 53 12.76 -11.15 29.72
CA LYS A 53 11.94 -9.93 29.67
C LYS A 53 11.44 -9.63 28.25
N MET A 54 12.32 -9.73 27.25
CA MET A 54 11.95 -9.52 25.85
C MET A 54 10.89 -10.54 25.39
N LEU A 55 11.00 -11.79 25.82
CA LEU A 55 10.01 -12.83 25.52
C LEU A 55 8.64 -12.54 26.15
N ILE A 56 8.61 -12.06 27.41
CA ILE A 56 7.38 -11.63 28.08
C ILE A 56 6.73 -10.48 27.31
N ASP A 57 7.51 -9.45 26.99
CA ASP A 57 7.02 -8.23 26.34
C ASP A 57 6.49 -8.54 24.92
N LYS A 58 7.24 -9.31 24.12
CA LYS A 58 6.85 -9.67 22.75
C LYS A 58 5.65 -10.62 22.68
N LEU A 59 5.62 -11.65 23.52
CA LEU A 59 4.61 -12.70 23.44
C LEU A 59 3.40 -12.43 24.34
N SER A 60 3.46 -11.39 25.19
CA SER A 60 2.41 -11.06 26.17
C SER A 60 2.03 -12.25 27.08
N ILE A 61 3.03 -13.06 27.46
CA ILE A 61 2.85 -14.22 28.36
C ILE A 61 3.34 -13.89 29.78
N ASP A 62 2.74 -14.53 30.79
CA ASP A 62 3.14 -14.28 32.17
C ASP A 62 4.52 -14.87 32.51
N ALA A 63 5.25 -14.21 33.41
CA ALA A 63 6.61 -14.60 33.79
C ALA A 63 6.69 -16.01 34.41
N GLY A 64 5.66 -16.43 35.14
CA GLY A 64 5.60 -17.76 35.76
C GLY A 64 5.42 -18.88 34.73
N TYR A 65 4.60 -18.65 33.71
CA TYR A 65 4.43 -19.55 32.59
C TYR A 65 5.67 -19.61 31.70
N LEU A 66 6.28 -18.47 31.35
CA LEU A 66 7.55 -18.47 30.60
C LEU A 66 8.64 -19.23 31.36
N SER A 67 8.76 -19.04 32.68
CA SER A 67 9.75 -19.75 33.48
C SER A 67 9.55 -21.27 33.43
N ARG A 68 8.30 -21.76 33.41
CA ARG A 68 7.99 -23.19 33.25
C ARG A 68 8.39 -23.70 31.87
N ILE A 69 8.13 -22.92 30.82
CA ILE A 69 8.55 -23.23 29.44
C ILE A 69 10.07 -23.36 29.34
N LEU A 70 10.82 -22.35 29.81
CA LEU A 70 12.29 -22.34 29.75
C LEU A 70 12.91 -23.49 30.55
N LYS A 71 12.38 -23.80 31.75
CA LYS A 71 12.82 -24.97 32.53
C LYS A 71 12.59 -26.28 31.80
N ARG A 72 11.47 -26.40 31.07
CA ARG A 72 11.19 -27.59 30.24
C ARG A 72 12.21 -27.69 29.10
N PHE A 73 12.52 -26.59 28.43
CA PHE A 73 13.51 -26.58 27.34
C PHE A 73 14.91 -26.93 27.80
N ASP A 74 15.34 -26.41 28.95
CA ASP A 74 16.62 -26.77 29.57
C ASP A 74 16.67 -28.27 29.89
N LYS A 75 15.59 -28.84 30.45
CA LYS A 75 15.48 -30.28 30.73
C LYS A 75 15.54 -31.14 29.46
N LEU A 76 15.00 -30.64 28.35
CA LEU A 76 15.01 -31.30 27.05
C LEU A 76 16.31 -31.04 26.25
N GLY A 77 17.23 -30.24 26.75
CA GLY A 77 18.47 -29.88 26.07
C GLY A 77 18.29 -28.96 24.86
N LEU A 78 17.14 -28.27 24.75
CA LEU A 78 16.80 -27.42 23.60
C LEU A 78 17.41 -26.01 23.69
N THR A 79 17.67 -25.55 24.91
CA THR A 79 18.20 -24.21 25.18
C THR A 79 19.46 -24.28 26.01
N TYR A 80 20.31 -23.26 25.86
CA TYR A 80 21.36 -22.94 26.81
C TYR A 80 21.34 -21.45 27.12
N ARG A 81 22.01 -21.06 28.20
CA ARG A 81 22.04 -19.69 28.69
C ARG A 81 23.46 -19.18 28.90
N VAL A 82 23.68 -17.92 28.56
CA VAL A 82 24.92 -17.19 28.81
C VAL A 82 24.59 -15.99 29.69
N GLN A 83 25.41 -15.71 30.70
CA GLN A 83 25.19 -14.54 31.54
C GLN A 83 25.31 -13.27 30.70
N SER A 84 24.39 -12.33 30.90
CA SER A 84 24.41 -11.05 30.20
C SER A 84 25.59 -10.21 30.66
N ASP A 85 26.30 -9.63 29.70
CA ASP A 85 27.39 -8.69 29.91
C ASP A 85 26.88 -7.29 30.33
N LYS A 86 25.62 -6.97 30.02
CA LYS A 86 24.96 -5.70 30.38
C LYS A 86 24.35 -5.70 31.77
N ASP A 87 23.80 -6.82 32.22
CA ASP A 87 23.19 -6.97 33.53
C ASP A 87 23.44 -8.40 34.06
N GLY A 88 24.31 -8.50 35.07
CA GLY A 88 24.70 -9.78 35.67
C GLY A 88 23.56 -10.55 36.35
N ARG A 89 22.37 -9.97 36.51
CA ARG A 89 21.15 -10.66 36.98
C ARG A 89 20.32 -11.26 35.85
N SER A 90 20.66 -10.96 34.60
CA SER A 90 19.96 -11.43 33.40
C SER A 90 20.79 -12.45 32.62
N TYR A 91 20.11 -13.28 31.84
CA TYR A 91 20.72 -14.27 30.98
C TYR A 91 20.21 -14.11 29.55
N TYR A 92 21.11 -14.30 28.60
CA TYR A 92 20.79 -14.49 27.20
C TYR A 92 20.48 -15.96 26.95
N HIS A 93 19.34 -16.21 26.33
CA HIS A 93 18.87 -17.54 25.95
C HIS A 93 19.21 -17.79 24.48
N TYR A 94 19.70 -18.99 24.20
CA TYR A 94 20.03 -19.45 22.86
C TYR A 94 19.51 -20.87 22.65
N LEU A 95 19.21 -21.21 21.40
CA LEU A 95 18.91 -22.59 21.04
C LEU A 95 20.20 -23.41 20.92
N SER A 96 20.18 -24.63 21.45
CA SER A 96 21.17 -25.65 21.12
C SER A 96 21.00 -26.15 19.67
N ASP A 97 21.91 -27.00 19.19
CA ASP A 97 21.72 -27.68 17.90
C ASP A 97 20.42 -28.50 17.87
N GLN A 98 20.12 -29.19 18.97
CA GLN A 98 18.88 -29.95 19.12
C GLN A 98 17.65 -29.03 19.18
N GLY A 99 17.77 -27.85 19.81
CA GLY A 99 16.74 -26.82 19.82
C GLY A 99 16.42 -26.29 18.41
N ARG A 100 17.46 -26.02 17.62
CA ARG A 100 17.32 -25.61 16.21
C ARG A 100 16.64 -26.68 15.37
N GLU A 101 17.08 -27.94 15.51
CA GLU A 101 16.47 -29.05 14.77
C GLU A 101 14.99 -29.23 15.16
N MET A 102 14.65 -29.06 16.44
CA MET A 102 13.26 -29.10 16.90
C MET A 102 12.44 -27.95 16.32
N LEU A 103 12.96 -26.72 16.33
CA LEU A 103 12.29 -25.57 15.73
C LEU A 103 12.04 -25.81 14.23
N HIS A 104 13.03 -26.29 13.48
CA HIS A 104 12.86 -26.65 12.08
C HIS A 104 11.77 -27.70 11.84
N LYS A 105 11.64 -28.71 12.72
CA LYS A 105 10.54 -29.69 12.65
C LYS A 105 9.18 -29.04 12.86
N LEU A 106 9.07 -28.12 13.82
CA LEU A 106 7.83 -27.38 14.09
C LEU A 106 7.45 -26.47 12.91
N ASP A 107 8.43 -25.76 12.34
CA ASP A 107 8.21 -24.90 11.16
C ASP A 107 7.74 -25.74 9.96
N ALA A 108 8.35 -26.90 9.71
CA ALA A 108 7.93 -27.79 8.63
C ALA A 108 6.50 -28.34 8.80
N LEU A 109 6.08 -28.62 10.03
CA LEU A 109 4.70 -29.01 10.33
C LEU A 109 3.74 -27.85 10.04
N SER A 110 4.11 -26.62 10.43
CA SER A 110 3.31 -25.42 10.16
C SER A 110 3.20 -25.14 8.66
N ASP A 111 4.30 -25.23 7.92
CA ASP A 111 4.32 -25.07 6.46
C ASP A 111 3.38 -26.05 5.76
N GLU A 112 3.36 -27.31 6.20
CA GLU A 112 2.49 -28.33 5.63
C GLU A 112 1.00 -28.07 5.94
N GLN A 113 0.69 -27.57 7.14
CA GLN A 113 -0.68 -27.13 7.46
C GLN A 113 -1.13 -25.99 6.54
N ILE A 114 -0.30 -24.96 6.36
CA ILE A 114 -0.61 -23.83 5.48
C ILE A 114 -0.71 -24.29 4.03
N ARG A 115 0.17 -25.19 3.58
CA ARG A 115 0.13 -25.77 2.23
C ARG A 115 -1.21 -26.45 1.95
N ARG A 116 -1.68 -27.30 2.87
CA ARG A 116 -2.99 -27.97 2.76
C ARG A 116 -4.17 -26.99 2.74
N LEU A 117 -4.05 -25.87 3.44
CA LEU A 117 -5.09 -24.84 3.44
C LEU A 117 -5.22 -24.15 2.07
N ILE A 118 -4.12 -24.00 1.34
CA ILE A 118 -4.09 -23.24 0.09
C ILE A 118 -4.00 -24.10 -1.18
N GLU A 119 -3.70 -25.40 -1.10
CA GLU A 119 -3.41 -26.26 -2.26
C GLU A 119 -4.54 -26.27 -3.30
N GLY A 120 -5.80 -26.28 -2.86
CA GLY A 120 -6.98 -26.30 -3.73
C GLY A 120 -7.45 -24.94 -4.24
N LEU A 121 -6.75 -23.86 -3.89
CA LEU A 121 -7.16 -22.50 -4.27
C LEU A 121 -6.52 -22.08 -5.61
N PRO A 122 -7.26 -21.35 -6.47
CA PRO A 122 -6.67 -20.67 -7.62
C PRO A 122 -5.56 -19.68 -7.21
N GLU A 123 -4.55 -19.49 -8.07
CA GLU A 123 -3.41 -18.60 -7.79
C GLU A 123 -3.81 -17.16 -7.42
N HIS A 124 -4.83 -16.60 -8.09
CA HIS A 124 -5.32 -15.26 -7.75
C HIS A 124 -5.90 -15.17 -6.32
N ARG A 125 -6.51 -16.26 -5.82
CA ARG A 125 -7.01 -16.32 -4.44
C ARG A 125 -5.88 -16.47 -3.43
N LYS A 126 -4.85 -17.26 -3.74
CA LYS A 126 -3.64 -17.35 -2.89
C LYS A 126 -3.01 -15.97 -2.70
N GLY A 127 -2.81 -15.26 -3.81
CA GLY A 127 -2.30 -13.88 -3.79
C GLY A 127 -3.19 -12.91 -3.00
N LEU A 128 -4.52 -13.01 -3.15
CA LEU A 128 -5.47 -12.17 -2.43
C LEU A 128 -5.43 -12.42 -0.91
N ILE A 129 -5.33 -13.69 -0.47
CA ILE A 129 -5.24 -14.03 0.95
C ILE A 129 -3.98 -13.42 1.56
N ALA A 130 -2.82 -13.65 0.93
CA ALA A 130 -1.55 -13.10 1.40
C ALA A 130 -1.60 -11.56 1.53
N LYS A 131 -2.06 -10.87 0.47
CA LYS A 131 -2.23 -9.41 0.49
C LYS A 131 -3.17 -8.94 1.61
N SER A 132 -4.28 -9.65 1.81
CA SER A 132 -5.26 -9.30 2.84
C SER A 132 -4.70 -9.47 4.25
N MET A 133 -3.93 -10.52 4.50
CA MET A 133 -3.29 -10.76 5.80
C MET A 133 -2.23 -9.71 6.10
N THR A 134 -1.39 -9.36 5.12
CA THR A 134 -0.42 -8.25 5.26
C THR A 134 -1.14 -6.92 5.53
N ALA A 135 -2.22 -6.62 4.81
CA ALA A 135 -3.00 -5.41 5.06
C ALA A 135 -3.60 -5.36 6.47
N ILE A 136 -4.09 -6.49 6.99
CA ILE A 136 -4.58 -6.61 8.37
C ILE A 136 -3.44 -6.38 9.37
N GLU A 137 -2.28 -7.01 9.16
CA GLU A 137 -1.12 -6.89 10.04
C GLU A 137 -0.60 -5.44 10.09
N SER A 138 -0.39 -4.79 8.95
CA SER A 138 0.03 -3.39 8.88
C SER A 138 -0.98 -2.45 9.54
N SER A 139 -2.28 -2.70 9.36
CA SER A 139 -3.32 -1.85 9.95
C SER A 139 -3.43 -1.99 11.47
N LEU A 140 -3.15 -3.18 12.02
CA LEU A 140 -3.31 -3.47 13.45
C LEU A 140 -2.02 -3.28 14.27
N SER A 141 -0.85 -3.41 13.66
CA SER A 141 0.44 -3.23 14.33
C SER A 141 0.73 -1.78 14.70
N GLY A 142 0.04 -0.82 14.07
CA GLY A 142 0.24 0.60 14.35
C GLY A 142 1.64 1.10 14.01
N GLU A 143 2.44 0.30 13.28
CA GLU A 143 3.63 0.81 12.61
C GLU A 143 3.16 1.94 11.71
N GLU A 144 3.67 3.16 11.95
CA GLU A 144 3.31 4.33 11.16
C GLU A 144 3.37 3.95 9.69
N ASP A 145 2.23 4.06 9.03
CA ASP A 145 2.02 3.90 7.59
C ASP A 145 3.06 4.77 6.87
N ARG A 146 4.26 4.22 6.64
CA ARG A 146 5.10 4.59 5.51
C ARG A 146 4.27 4.15 4.32
N GLY A 147 3.27 4.96 3.97
CA GLY A 147 2.24 4.64 2.99
C GLY A 147 2.81 3.85 1.83
N PRO A 148 2.08 2.87 1.30
CA PRO A 148 2.59 1.87 0.38
C PRO A 148 3.54 2.52 -0.63
N GLY A 149 4.77 2.00 -0.71
CA GLY A 149 5.87 2.65 -1.41
C GLY A 149 5.43 3.07 -2.81
N VAL A 150 5.24 4.38 -3.01
CA VAL A 150 4.70 4.89 -4.27
C VAL A 150 5.81 4.84 -5.32
N VAL A 151 5.57 4.05 -6.37
CA VAL A 151 6.46 3.99 -7.54
C VAL A 151 5.84 4.81 -8.65
N ILE A 152 6.64 5.66 -9.32
CA ILE A 152 6.17 6.42 -10.48
C ILE A 152 6.65 5.71 -11.76
N ARG A 153 5.69 5.27 -12.59
CA ARG A 153 5.93 4.64 -13.88
C ARG A 153 5.57 5.59 -15.02
N THR A 154 6.36 5.62 -16.09
CA THR A 154 6.12 6.51 -17.25
C THR A 154 5.63 5.80 -18.51
N GLU A 155 5.74 4.48 -18.56
CA GLU A 155 5.17 3.68 -19.63
C GLU A 155 3.67 3.51 -19.42
N LEU A 156 2.87 3.49 -20.49
CA LEU A 156 1.44 3.20 -20.44
C LEU A 156 1.20 1.73 -20.82
N ARG A 157 0.35 1.01 -20.07
CA ARG A 157 0.01 -0.40 -20.25
C ARG A 157 -1.47 -0.58 -20.59
N PRO A 158 -1.84 -1.66 -21.30
CA PRO A 158 -3.25 -2.02 -21.49
C PRO A 158 -3.98 -2.09 -20.13
N GLY A 159 -5.12 -1.40 -20.04
CA GLY A 159 -5.93 -1.30 -18.81
C GLY A 159 -5.72 -0.01 -18.02
N ASP A 160 -4.56 0.66 -18.11
CA ASP A 160 -4.25 1.87 -17.33
C ASP A 160 -5.29 2.97 -17.55
N VAL A 161 -5.64 3.24 -18.81
CA VAL A 161 -6.62 4.28 -19.16
C VAL A 161 -8.01 3.96 -18.60
N GLY A 162 -8.39 2.68 -18.51
CA GLY A 162 -9.64 2.29 -17.86
C GLY A 162 -9.66 2.68 -16.38
N VAL A 163 -8.53 2.52 -15.69
CA VAL A 163 -8.38 2.95 -14.30
C VAL A 163 -8.41 4.48 -14.18
N LEU A 164 -7.77 5.21 -15.11
CA LEU A 164 -7.81 6.68 -15.10
C LEU A 164 -9.21 7.24 -15.35
N ILE A 165 -9.96 6.65 -16.29
CA ILE A 165 -11.37 7.01 -16.54
C ILE A 165 -12.18 6.78 -15.26
N HIS A 166 -12.04 5.60 -14.64
CA HIS A 166 -12.73 5.28 -13.40
C HIS A 166 -12.40 6.27 -12.27
N LEU A 167 -11.11 6.59 -12.05
CA LEU A 167 -10.70 7.54 -11.02
C LEU A 167 -11.27 8.94 -11.25
N HIS A 168 -11.27 9.43 -12.49
CA HIS A 168 -11.86 10.74 -12.80
C HIS A 168 -13.38 10.71 -12.62
N GLY A 169 -14.07 9.68 -13.13
CA GLY A 169 -15.52 9.55 -13.00
C GLY A 169 -15.97 9.51 -11.54
N TRP A 170 -15.34 8.66 -10.73
CA TRP A 170 -15.65 8.53 -9.31
C TRP A 170 -15.33 9.81 -8.52
N LEU A 171 -14.10 10.33 -8.61
CA LEU A 171 -13.68 11.45 -7.76
C LEU A 171 -14.40 12.75 -8.11
N TYR A 172 -14.66 13.01 -9.40
CA TYR A 172 -15.41 14.22 -9.78
C TYR A 172 -16.91 14.11 -9.47
N ALA A 173 -17.47 12.89 -9.44
CA ALA A 173 -18.83 12.70 -8.94
C ALA A 173 -18.93 13.01 -7.45
N GLU A 174 -18.00 12.49 -6.64
CA GLU A 174 -17.98 12.71 -5.18
C GLU A 174 -17.60 14.15 -4.80
N GLU A 175 -16.59 14.73 -5.44
CA GLU A 175 -16.01 16.02 -5.02
C GLU A 175 -16.64 17.22 -5.73
N CYS A 176 -17.18 17.04 -6.94
CA CYS A 176 -17.73 18.13 -7.75
C CYS A 176 -19.22 17.92 -8.11
N GLY A 177 -19.81 16.77 -7.79
CA GLY A 177 -21.21 16.45 -8.14
C GLY A 177 -21.42 16.20 -9.64
N TYR A 178 -20.37 15.94 -10.41
CA TYR A 178 -20.47 15.74 -11.86
C TYR A 178 -21.11 14.39 -12.17
N ASN A 179 -21.95 14.34 -13.21
CA ASN A 179 -22.60 13.11 -13.66
C ASN A 179 -21.75 12.34 -14.71
N HIS A 180 -22.29 11.22 -15.21
CA HIS A 180 -21.67 10.37 -16.22
C HIS A 180 -21.28 11.10 -17.52
N GLY A 181 -21.83 12.29 -17.79
CA GLY A 181 -21.39 13.14 -18.90
C GLY A 181 -19.91 13.54 -18.79
N PHE A 182 -19.39 13.74 -17.58
CA PHE A 182 -17.96 14.02 -17.38
C PHE A 182 -17.11 12.77 -17.65
N GLU A 183 -17.54 11.60 -17.17
CA GLU A 183 -16.86 10.34 -17.49
C GLU A 183 -16.82 10.08 -19.01
N GLY A 184 -17.92 10.37 -19.71
CA GLY A 184 -17.97 10.32 -21.18
C GLY A 184 -17.01 11.31 -21.85
N TYR A 185 -16.88 12.52 -21.30
CA TYR A 185 -15.86 13.48 -21.75
C TYR A 185 -14.44 12.93 -21.56
N VAL A 186 -14.12 12.39 -20.39
CA VAL A 186 -12.80 11.78 -20.12
C VAL A 186 -12.52 10.63 -21.11
N CYS A 187 -13.48 9.73 -21.31
CA CYS A 187 -13.41 8.66 -22.33
C CYS A 187 -13.08 9.21 -23.72
N LYS A 188 -13.81 10.24 -24.17
CA LYS A 188 -13.59 10.88 -25.47
C LYS A 188 -12.18 11.43 -25.60
N THR A 189 -11.67 12.10 -24.57
CA THR A 189 -10.32 12.69 -24.61
C THR A 189 -9.21 11.65 -24.73
N PHE A 190 -9.36 10.49 -24.07
CA PHE A 190 -8.42 9.38 -24.24
C PHE A 190 -8.53 8.72 -25.62
N HIS A 191 -9.74 8.59 -26.17
CA HIS A 191 -9.92 8.09 -27.53
C HIS A 191 -9.20 8.97 -28.55
N GLU A 192 -9.40 10.30 -28.49
CA GLU A 192 -8.74 11.27 -29.37
C GLU A 192 -7.21 11.26 -29.20
N PHE A 193 -6.74 11.13 -27.96
CA PHE A 193 -5.31 10.99 -27.66
C PHE A 193 -4.68 9.78 -28.32
N PHE A 194 -5.29 8.59 -28.19
CA PHE A 194 -4.72 7.37 -28.74
C PHE A 194 -4.63 7.35 -30.27
N GLN A 195 -5.45 8.14 -30.96
CA GLN A 195 -5.34 8.31 -32.41
C GLN A 195 -4.05 9.01 -32.84
N ARG A 196 -3.40 9.76 -31.93
CA ARG A 196 -2.26 10.64 -32.22
C ARG A 196 -1.07 10.43 -31.29
N TYR A 197 -1.13 9.39 -30.44
CA TYR A 197 -0.14 9.15 -29.40
C TYR A 197 1.27 9.03 -29.99
N ASP A 198 2.19 9.84 -29.46
CA ASP A 198 3.58 9.87 -29.87
C ASP A 198 4.49 9.91 -28.62
N ARG A 199 5.22 8.82 -28.37
CA ARG A 199 6.13 8.69 -27.21
C ARG A 199 7.23 9.75 -27.17
N GLU A 200 7.54 10.39 -28.29
CA GLU A 200 8.51 11.48 -28.36
C GLU A 200 7.96 12.82 -27.91
N LYS A 201 6.64 13.01 -28.02
CA LYS A 201 5.95 14.27 -27.66
C LYS A 201 5.20 14.18 -26.35
N ASP A 202 4.72 12.98 -26.03
CA ASP A 202 3.79 12.70 -24.95
C ASP A 202 4.45 11.91 -23.82
N ARG A 203 3.98 12.12 -22.60
CA ARG A 203 4.43 11.34 -21.44
C ARG A 203 3.38 11.25 -20.36
N PHE A 204 3.28 10.07 -19.75
CA PHE A 204 2.53 9.86 -18.52
C PHE A 204 3.49 9.73 -17.34
N TRP A 205 3.00 10.04 -16.15
CA TRP A 205 3.53 9.62 -14.88
C TRP A 205 2.38 9.02 -14.08
N LEU A 206 2.43 7.72 -13.86
CA LEU A 206 1.44 6.94 -13.14
C LEU A 206 2.04 6.60 -11.77
N ALA A 207 1.44 7.13 -10.71
CA ALA A 207 1.80 6.77 -9.34
C ALA A 207 1.10 5.46 -8.97
N GLU A 208 1.88 4.45 -8.61
CA GLU A 208 1.41 3.13 -8.24
C GLU A 208 1.70 2.82 -6.79
N ALA A 209 0.70 2.29 -6.08
CA ALA A 209 0.83 1.78 -4.72
C ALA A 209 0.12 0.43 -4.63
N ASP A 210 0.79 -0.58 -4.08
CA ASP A 210 0.30 -1.97 -3.97
C ASP A 210 -0.20 -2.58 -5.30
N GLY A 211 0.38 -2.13 -6.41
CA GLY A 211 0.01 -2.55 -7.77
C GLY A 211 -1.24 -1.87 -8.34
N HIS A 212 -1.75 -0.83 -7.69
CA HIS A 212 -2.88 -0.02 -8.17
C HIS A 212 -2.42 1.38 -8.53
N ILE A 213 -2.98 1.96 -9.60
CA ILE A 213 -2.75 3.37 -9.93
C ILE A 213 -3.52 4.22 -8.92
N VAL A 214 -2.79 5.02 -8.16
CA VAL A 214 -3.32 5.93 -7.13
C VAL A 214 -3.19 7.40 -7.55
N GLY A 215 -2.62 7.65 -8.72
CA GLY A 215 -2.51 8.98 -9.27
C GLY A 215 -1.90 9.00 -10.66
N ALA A 216 -2.15 10.06 -11.41
CA ALA A 216 -1.57 10.24 -12.72
C ALA A 216 -1.41 11.71 -13.06
N ILE A 217 -0.47 12.03 -13.94
CA ILE A 217 -0.40 13.27 -14.71
C ILE A 217 0.16 12.95 -16.09
N ALA A 218 -0.23 13.71 -17.09
CA ALA A 218 0.31 13.55 -18.44
C ALA A 218 0.67 14.89 -19.08
N ILE A 219 1.63 14.84 -19.99
CA ILE A 219 1.92 15.88 -20.97
C ILE A 219 1.57 15.33 -22.35
N VAL A 220 0.79 16.10 -23.12
CA VAL A 220 0.41 15.81 -24.50
C VAL A 220 0.92 16.93 -25.40
N GLY A 221 1.74 16.60 -26.40
CA GLY A 221 2.25 17.58 -27.36
C GLY A 221 1.16 18.09 -28.29
N HIS A 222 1.00 19.41 -28.39
CA HIS A 222 -0.03 20.05 -29.22
C HIS A 222 0.57 20.66 -30.49
N THR A 223 1.69 21.37 -30.35
CA THR A 223 2.54 21.88 -31.43
C THR A 223 4.01 21.62 -31.06
N PRO A 224 4.99 21.87 -31.94
CA PRO A 224 6.40 21.68 -31.58
C PRO A 224 6.87 22.47 -30.35
N ASP A 225 6.20 23.59 -30.03
CA ASP A 225 6.54 24.50 -28.93
C ASP A 225 5.46 24.59 -27.83
N LYS A 226 4.30 23.95 -28.01
CA LYS A 226 3.18 23.97 -27.06
C LYS A 226 2.75 22.56 -26.65
N ALA A 227 2.59 22.34 -25.35
CA ALA A 227 2.07 21.10 -24.79
C ALA A 227 0.93 21.36 -23.80
N GLN A 228 0.08 20.35 -23.61
CA GLN A 228 -1.01 20.37 -22.65
C GLN A 228 -0.72 19.44 -21.50
N LEU A 229 -0.89 19.92 -20.27
CA LEU A 229 -0.94 19.08 -19.07
C LEU A 229 -2.37 18.53 -18.92
N ARG A 230 -2.50 17.20 -18.88
CA ARG A 230 -3.78 16.48 -18.86
C ARG A 230 -3.85 15.41 -17.78
N TRP A 231 -5.08 15.03 -17.45
CA TRP A 231 -5.44 13.89 -16.59
C TRP A 231 -4.71 13.87 -15.25
N PHE A 232 -4.53 15.04 -14.64
CA PHE A 232 -3.95 15.14 -13.31
C PHE A 232 -4.96 14.73 -12.25
N ILE A 233 -4.71 13.62 -11.56
CA ILE A 233 -5.60 13.08 -10.54
C ILE A 233 -4.80 12.38 -9.44
N LEU A 234 -5.29 12.42 -8.20
CA LEU A 234 -4.75 11.67 -7.07
C LEU A 234 -5.89 11.09 -6.23
N HIS A 235 -5.73 9.83 -5.84
CA HIS A 235 -6.58 9.17 -4.86
C HIS A 235 -6.51 9.91 -3.50
N PRO A 236 -7.64 10.12 -2.80
CA PRO A 236 -7.69 10.89 -1.54
C PRO A 236 -6.63 10.47 -0.50
N ASP A 237 -6.45 9.16 -0.30
CA ASP A 237 -5.50 8.61 0.69
C ASP A 237 -4.02 8.96 0.44
N PHE A 238 -3.69 9.40 -0.78
CA PHE A 238 -2.34 9.74 -1.22
C PHE A 238 -2.12 11.26 -1.36
N ARG A 239 -3.12 12.08 -1.00
CA ARG A 239 -3.02 13.55 -0.98
C ARG A 239 -2.28 14.02 0.29
N GLY A 240 -1.78 15.26 0.28
CA GLY A 240 -1.08 15.85 1.44
C GLY A 240 0.34 15.31 1.72
N ARG A 241 0.79 14.26 1.01
CA ARG A 241 2.12 13.63 1.18
C ARG A 241 3.18 14.11 0.17
N GLY A 242 2.92 15.21 -0.55
CA GLY A 242 3.83 15.78 -1.55
C GLY A 242 3.83 15.10 -2.94
N LEU A 243 3.15 13.96 -3.11
CA LEU A 243 3.10 13.21 -4.37
C LEU A 243 2.65 14.05 -5.58
N GLY A 244 1.60 14.85 -5.43
CA GLY A 244 1.12 15.70 -6.52
C GLY A 244 2.15 16.75 -6.96
N LYS A 245 2.91 17.30 -6.02
CA LYS A 245 4.00 18.23 -6.31
C LYS A 245 5.12 17.52 -7.08
N THR A 246 5.46 16.29 -6.68
CA THR A 246 6.44 15.45 -7.39
C THR A 246 6.02 15.20 -8.84
N LEU A 247 4.78 14.73 -9.04
CA LEU A 247 4.23 14.48 -10.38
C LEU A 247 4.24 15.73 -11.26
N LEU A 248 3.76 16.86 -10.74
CA LEU A 248 3.73 18.13 -11.46
C LEU A 248 5.14 18.62 -11.84
N ASN A 249 6.11 18.50 -10.93
CA ASN A 249 7.48 18.91 -11.18
C ASN A 249 8.14 18.06 -12.27
N GLU A 250 7.94 16.74 -12.26
CA GLU A 250 8.46 15.84 -13.30
C GLU A 250 7.82 16.14 -14.67
N ALA A 251 6.51 16.41 -14.70
CA ALA A 251 5.82 16.81 -15.93
C ALA A 251 6.40 18.12 -16.52
N VAL A 252 6.60 19.14 -15.69
CA VAL A 252 7.17 20.42 -16.14
C VAL A 252 8.65 20.28 -16.52
N LYS A 253 9.41 19.43 -15.82
CA LYS A 253 10.80 19.11 -16.17
C LYS A 253 10.87 18.49 -17.56
N PHE A 254 10.03 17.51 -17.87
CA PHE A 254 9.94 16.93 -19.21
C PHE A 254 9.60 17.98 -20.27
N CYS A 255 8.70 18.93 -19.99
CA CYS A 255 8.41 19.99 -20.94
C CYS A 255 9.64 20.84 -21.29
N ARG A 256 10.48 21.16 -20.28
CA ARG A 256 11.75 21.87 -20.51
C ARG A 256 12.72 21.03 -21.34
N GLU A 257 12.86 19.74 -21.02
CA GLU A 257 13.75 18.82 -21.73
C GLU A 257 13.36 18.64 -23.22
N LYS A 258 12.05 18.64 -23.51
CA LYS A 258 11.52 18.55 -24.88
C LYS A 258 11.46 19.89 -25.62
N GLY A 259 11.80 21.01 -24.95
CA GLY A 259 11.85 22.33 -25.57
C GLY A 259 10.48 22.99 -25.77
N TYR A 260 9.44 22.54 -25.06
CA TYR A 260 8.15 23.24 -25.07
C TYR A 260 8.29 24.60 -24.37
N ARG A 261 7.83 25.67 -25.02
CA ARG A 261 7.87 27.05 -24.51
C ARG A 261 6.58 27.47 -23.83
N ASN A 262 5.46 26.85 -24.20
CA ASN A 262 4.16 27.10 -23.59
C ASN A 262 3.55 25.77 -23.13
N VAL A 263 3.23 25.68 -21.84
CA VAL A 263 2.47 24.57 -21.28
C VAL A 263 1.14 25.10 -20.79
N PHE A 264 0.04 24.55 -21.28
CA PHE A 264 -1.30 24.95 -20.84
C PHE A 264 -2.06 23.80 -20.17
N LEU A 265 -3.06 24.14 -19.37
CA LEU A 265 -4.00 23.19 -18.79
C LEU A 265 -5.39 23.79 -18.73
N GLU A 266 -6.38 22.91 -18.69
CA GLU A 266 -7.78 23.22 -18.47
C GLU A 266 -8.23 22.56 -17.17
N THR A 267 -8.91 23.31 -16.31
CA THR A 267 -9.45 22.83 -15.03
C THR A 267 -10.80 23.49 -14.76
N THR A 268 -11.51 23.08 -13.71
CA THR A 268 -12.69 23.79 -13.21
C THR A 268 -12.36 24.57 -11.95
N GLU A 269 -13.12 25.64 -11.67
CA GLU A 269 -12.93 26.50 -10.49
C GLU A 269 -13.09 25.74 -9.14
N ASP A 270 -13.80 24.61 -9.17
CA ASP A 270 -14.01 23.72 -8.03
C ASP A 270 -12.68 23.11 -7.53
N GLN A 271 -11.69 22.97 -8.42
CA GLN A 271 -10.41 22.29 -8.16
C GLN A 271 -9.37 23.18 -7.46
N LYS A 272 -9.77 23.83 -6.36
CA LYS A 272 -8.99 24.85 -5.63
C LYS A 272 -7.58 24.38 -5.22
N ASN A 273 -7.45 23.11 -4.81
CA ASN A 273 -6.16 22.57 -4.39
C ASN A 273 -5.20 22.40 -5.58
N ALA A 274 -5.69 21.92 -6.73
CA ALA A 274 -4.91 21.79 -7.94
C ALA A 274 -4.50 23.17 -8.48
N ILE A 275 -5.44 24.14 -8.49
CA ILE A 275 -5.18 25.52 -8.90
C ILE A 275 -4.00 26.12 -8.13
N ARG A 276 -4.02 26.04 -6.80
CA ARG A 276 -2.90 26.52 -5.96
C ARG A 276 -1.57 25.85 -6.31
N MET A 277 -1.59 24.56 -6.63
CA MET A 277 -0.38 23.84 -7.04
C MET A 277 0.16 24.34 -8.38
N TYR A 278 -0.71 24.59 -9.36
CA TYR A 278 -0.33 25.14 -10.65
C TYR A 278 0.26 26.54 -10.49
N GLU A 279 -0.40 27.42 -9.73
CA GLU A 279 0.06 28.79 -9.46
C GLU A 279 1.44 28.81 -8.79
N ASN A 280 1.69 27.90 -7.83
CA ASN A 280 2.99 27.76 -7.18
C ASN A 280 4.13 27.35 -8.12
N VAL A 281 3.82 26.69 -9.24
CA VAL A 281 4.79 26.31 -10.28
C VAL A 281 4.92 27.41 -11.35
N GLY A 282 4.10 28.46 -11.29
CA GLY A 282 4.15 29.64 -12.15
C GLY A 282 3.10 29.68 -13.26
N PHE A 283 2.15 28.74 -13.28
CA PHE A 283 1.00 28.83 -14.17
C PHE A 283 0.15 30.06 -13.82
N ARG A 284 -0.38 30.73 -14.84
CA ARG A 284 -1.26 31.89 -14.69
C ARG A 284 -2.56 31.68 -15.44
N LYS A 285 -3.68 32.07 -14.84
CA LYS A 285 -4.99 32.04 -15.50
C LYS A 285 -4.98 32.99 -16.69
N THR A 286 -5.33 32.49 -17.86
CA THR A 286 -5.39 33.25 -19.13
C THR A 286 -6.80 33.31 -19.71
N GLY A 287 -7.71 32.46 -19.25
CA GLY A 287 -9.11 32.48 -19.68
C GLY A 287 -10.02 31.71 -18.73
N GLU A 288 -11.31 31.99 -18.82
CA GLU A 288 -12.35 31.24 -18.14
C GLU A 288 -13.66 31.30 -18.95
N ARG A 289 -14.49 30.27 -18.82
CA ARG A 289 -15.79 30.20 -19.48
C ARG A 289 -16.80 29.44 -18.62
N PRO A 290 -18.06 29.91 -18.52
CA PRO A 290 -19.11 29.14 -17.87
C PRO A 290 -19.44 27.90 -18.69
N ASN A 291 -19.74 26.80 -18.02
CA ASN A 291 -20.17 25.55 -18.62
C ASN A 291 -21.27 24.91 -17.76
N GLU A 292 -22.29 24.38 -18.44
CA GLU A 292 -23.42 23.67 -17.81
C GLU A 292 -23.40 22.17 -18.14
N ALA A 293 -22.34 21.70 -18.77
CA ALA A 293 -22.10 20.28 -18.99
C ALA A 293 -21.97 19.55 -17.64
N TRP A 294 -22.20 18.23 -17.67
CA TRP A 294 -21.96 17.32 -16.53
C TRP A 294 -22.92 17.47 -15.35
N GLY A 295 -24.06 18.15 -15.54
CA GLY A 295 -25.20 18.12 -14.62
C GLY A 295 -25.18 19.19 -13.53
N VAL A 296 -24.11 19.99 -13.44
CA VAL A 296 -23.99 21.15 -12.55
C VAL A 296 -23.35 22.31 -13.30
N SER A 297 -23.75 23.54 -12.97
CA SER A 297 -23.09 24.74 -13.49
C SER A 297 -21.72 24.88 -12.85
N HIS A 298 -20.70 25.13 -13.66
CA HIS A 298 -19.32 25.30 -13.22
C HIS A 298 -18.57 26.24 -14.18
N VAL A 299 -17.43 26.79 -13.74
CA VAL A 299 -16.55 27.59 -14.61
C VAL A 299 -15.32 26.78 -14.97
N GLU A 300 -15.09 26.59 -16.26
CA GLU A 300 -13.82 26.09 -16.77
C GLU A 300 -12.79 27.22 -16.85
N GLN A 301 -11.56 26.93 -16.49
CA GLN A 301 -10.45 27.88 -16.44
C GLN A 301 -9.26 27.33 -17.22
N VAL A 302 -8.61 28.21 -17.98
CA VAL A 302 -7.39 27.94 -18.72
C VAL A 302 -6.22 28.59 -18.02
N PHE A 303 -5.16 27.82 -17.78
CA PHE A 303 -3.91 28.31 -17.22
C PHE A 303 -2.76 28.04 -18.19
N GLU A 304 -1.85 29.00 -18.33
CA GLU A 304 -0.63 28.84 -19.14
C GLU A 304 0.63 29.09 -18.31
N LEU A 305 1.69 28.36 -18.63
CA LEU A 305 3.04 28.48 -18.11
C LEU A 305 4.00 28.72 -19.27
N HIS A 306 4.72 29.84 -19.23
CA HIS A 306 5.79 30.12 -20.18
C HIS A 306 7.12 29.61 -19.62
N LEU A 307 7.75 28.71 -20.38
CA LEU A 307 9.07 28.16 -20.08
C LEU A 307 10.16 28.95 -20.84
N PRO A 308 11.37 29.05 -20.27
CA PRO A 308 12.47 29.82 -20.85
C PRO A 308 12.98 29.30 -22.19
#